data_AF-A0A843UM85-F1
#
_entry.id   AF-A0A843UM85-F1
#
_cell.length_a   1.000
_cell.length_b   1.000
_cell.length_c   1.000
_cell.angle_alpha   90.00
_cell.angle_beta   90.00
_cell.angle_gamma   90.00
#
_symmetry.space_group_name_H-M   'P 1'
#
loop_
_entity.id
_entity.type
_entity.pdbx_description
1 polymer ?
#
loop_
_entity_poly.entity_id
_entity_poly.type
_entity_poly.pdbx_seq_one_letter_code
_entity_poly.pdbx_strand_id
1 'polypeptide(L)'
;MSVTELNERHVAATGAVNALRERLRQRRQLLLDTDSTIFFFCSCFFFLWFWFVSVWLIREFLDPMCLCFSTLQSLVIRGRTGRLRSASAPLIWFAAGFFRDILGRNRIVSASQDGRLIVWNALTSQKTHAIKLPCAWVMTISINSSNTKMFVSGSCDSTARLWDTRIASRAVRTYHGHEGDVNTVKFFPDGQRFGTGSDDGTCRLFDMRTGHQLQVYSQQPGENCSDVPTVTSMAFSISGRLLFAGYSNGGCYVWDTLVAKVVLNLGAVQNSHEGRISCLGLSADGSALCTGSWDKNLKIWAFGGYRRVI
;
A
#
# COMPACT_ATOMS: atom_id res chain seq x y z
N MET A 1 -35.36 -22.33 48.14
CA MET A 1 -34.00 -21.84 47.86
C MET A 1 -33.62 -20.90 48.99
N SER A 2 -32.73 -21.34 49.88
CA SER A 2 -32.36 -20.56 51.06
C SER A 2 -31.47 -19.38 50.68
N VAL A 3 -31.44 -18.34 51.52
CA VAL A 3 -30.55 -17.18 51.34
C VAL A 3 -29.08 -17.62 51.24
N THR A 4 -28.72 -18.69 51.95
CA THR A 4 -27.39 -19.30 51.89
C THR A 4 -27.06 -19.87 50.51
N GLU A 5 -28.00 -20.59 49.90
CA GLU A 5 -27.83 -21.20 48.57
C GLU A 5 -27.74 -20.14 47.46
N LEU A 6 -28.45 -19.01 47.62
CA LEU A 6 -28.36 -17.87 46.69
C LEU A 6 -27.00 -17.15 46.80
N ASN A 7 -26.48 -16.98 48.02
CA ASN A 7 -25.16 -16.38 48.25
C ASN A 7 -24.04 -17.24 47.66
N GLU A 8 -24.12 -18.56 47.81
CA GLU A 8 -23.13 -19.48 47.21
C GLU A 8 -23.13 -19.39 45.68
N ARG A 9 -24.31 -19.34 45.04
CA ARG A 9 -24.42 -19.17 43.59
C ARG A 9 -23.91 -17.80 43.12
N HIS A 10 -24.16 -16.75 43.89
CA HIS A 10 -23.69 -15.41 43.54
C HIS A 10 -22.16 -15.28 43.65
N VAL A 11 -21.55 -15.92 44.65
CA VAL A 11 -20.09 -16.00 44.83
C VAL A 11 -19.45 -16.85 43.73
N ALA A 12 -20.08 -17.97 43.34
CA ALA A 12 -19.61 -18.77 42.22
C ALA A 12 -19.68 -18.00 40.88
N ALA A 13 -20.75 -17.25 40.65
CA ALA A 13 -20.93 -16.44 39.44
C ALA A 13 -19.92 -15.29 39.36
N THR A 14 -19.67 -14.58 40.47
CA THR A 14 -18.65 -13.51 40.50
C THR A 14 -17.24 -14.06 40.34
N GLY A 15 -16.95 -15.24 40.91
CA GLY A 15 -15.70 -15.97 40.68
C GLY A 15 -15.48 -16.30 39.20
N ALA A 16 -16.52 -16.80 38.51
CA ALA A 16 -16.44 -17.13 37.09
C ALA A 16 -16.22 -15.87 36.22
N VAL A 17 -16.90 -14.76 36.51
CA VAL A 17 -16.74 -13.50 35.77
C VAL A 17 -15.34 -12.91 35.97
N ASN A 18 -14.82 -12.94 37.20
CA ASN A 18 -13.48 -12.43 37.49
C ASN A 18 -12.39 -13.28 36.81
N ALA A 19 -12.53 -14.62 36.82
CA ALA A 19 -11.63 -15.51 36.09
C ALA A 19 -11.66 -15.25 34.57
N LEU A 20 -12.84 -14.98 34.00
CA LEU A 20 -12.97 -14.64 32.58
C LEU A 20 -12.32 -13.28 32.26
N ARG A 21 -12.47 -12.30 33.16
CA ARG A 21 -11.87 -10.97 33.02
C ARG A 21 -10.35 -11.02 33.07
N GLU A 22 -9.77 -11.85 33.94
CA GLU A 22 -8.33 -12.08 33.99
C GLU A 22 -7.81 -12.79 32.74
N ARG A 23 -8.50 -13.83 32.25
CA ARG A 23 -8.16 -14.49 30.98
C ARG A 23 -8.20 -13.52 29.81
N LEU A 24 -9.18 -12.62 29.76
CA LEU A 24 -9.27 -11.59 28.72
C LEU A 24 -8.14 -10.56 28.82
N ARG A 25 -7.75 -10.16 30.05
CA ARG A 25 -6.58 -9.28 30.25
C ARG A 25 -5.29 -9.95 29.81
N GLN A 26 -5.04 -11.19 30.23
CA GLN A 26 -3.86 -11.95 29.81
C GLN A 26 -3.81 -12.12 28.30
N ARG A 27 -4.95 -12.43 27.65
CA ARG A 27 -5.02 -12.59 26.20
C ARG A 27 -4.80 -11.26 25.46
N ARG A 28 -5.28 -10.14 26.00
CA ARG A 28 -5.00 -8.80 25.47
C ARG A 28 -3.53 -8.42 25.62
N GLN A 29 -2.89 -8.79 26.73
CA GLN A 29 -1.48 -8.51 26.98
C GLN A 29 -0.57 -9.36 26.09
N LEU A 30 -0.91 -10.64 25.90
CA LEU A 30 -0.26 -11.51 24.90
C LEU A 30 -0.38 -10.97 23.48
N LEU A 31 -1.53 -10.41 23.09
CA LEU A 31 -1.71 -9.79 21.78
C LEU A 31 -0.89 -8.51 21.60
N LEU A 32 -0.79 -7.68 22.65
CA LEU A 32 0.04 -6.48 22.66
C LEU A 32 1.54 -6.80 22.67
N ASP A 33 1.96 -7.88 23.34
CA ASP A 33 3.34 -8.37 23.35
C ASP A 33 3.72 -9.08 22.03
N THR A 34 2.78 -9.73 21.35
CA THR A 34 2.99 -10.18 19.97
C THR A 34 3.13 -8.99 19.02
N ASP A 35 2.36 -7.92 19.19
CA ASP A 35 2.52 -6.73 18.36
C ASP A 35 3.89 -6.05 18.61
N SER A 36 4.33 -5.91 19.86
CA SER A 36 5.62 -5.28 20.18
C SER A 36 6.85 -6.13 19.84
N THR A 37 6.75 -7.46 19.85
CA THR A 37 7.82 -8.36 19.40
C THR A 37 7.82 -8.58 17.88
N ILE A 38 6.66 -8.51 17.21
CA ILE A 38 6.55 -8.53 15.75
C ILE A 38 7.03 -7.20 15.13
N PHE A 39 6.94 -6.08 15.86
CA PHE A 39 7.58 -4.82 15.48
C PHE A 39 9.13 -4.88 15.51
N PHE A 40 9.73 -5.90 16.12
CA PHE A 40 11.19 -6.05 16.22
C PHE A 40 11.84 -6.99 15.19
N PHE A 41 11.05 -7.66 14.33
CA PHE A 41 11.59 -8.55 13.28
C PHE A 41 11.27 -8.12 11.83
N CYS A 42 10.82 -6.87 11.63
CA CYS A 42 10.60 -6.30 10.30
C CYS A 42 11.69 -5.29 9.92
N SER A 43 12.95 -5.65 10.16
CA SER A 43 14.10 -4.99 9.55
C SER A 43 15.33 -5.88 9.70
N CYS A 44 16.05 -6.06 8.59
CA CYS A 44 17.34 -6.77 8.46
C CYS A 44 17.25 -8.30 8.30
N PHE A 45 17.06 -8.79 7.06
CA PHE A 45 17.83 -9.91 6.51
C PHE A 45 17.77 -9.85 4.97
N PHE A 46 18.64 -9.01 4.40
CA PHE A 46 19.07 -9.14 3.01
C PHE A 46 20.51 -9.65 3.07
N PHE A 47 20.72 -10.94 2.77
CA PHE A 47 21.87 -11.52 2.07
C PHE A 47 21.87 -13.05 2.28
N LEU A 48 22.03 -13.76 1.16
CA LEU A 48 22.15 -15.22 0.97
C LEU A 48 20.86 -16.06 0.94
N TRP A 49 20.85 -16.96 -0.06
CA TRP A 49 20.01 -18.15 -0.22
C TRP A 49 18.62 -17.98 -0.88
N PHE A 50 18.60 -17.87 -2.21
CA PHE A 50 17.36 -17.93 -3.00
C PHE A 50 17.50 -18.84 -4.23
N TRP A 51 17.03 -20.09 -4.10
CA TRP A 51 16.40 -20.81 -5.21
C TRP A 51 15.27 -21.77 -4.77
N PHE A 52 15.15 -22.13 -3.48
CA PHE A 52 14.04 -22.96 -2.96
C PHE A 52 12.86 -22.18 -2.34
N VAL A 53 12.93 -20.85 -2.28
CA VAL A 53 12.07 -20.04 -1.40
C VAL A 53 10.77 -19.55 -2.06
N SER A 54 10.61 -19.60 -3.38
CA SER A 54 9.39 -19.10 -4.04
C SER A 54 8.13 -19.92 -3.75
N VAL A 55 8.26 -21.20 -3.37
CA VAL A 55 7.13 -22.03 -2.92
C VAL A 55 7.12 -22.20 -1.39
N TRP A 56 8.29 -22.16 -0.75
CA TRP A 56 8.42 -22.34 0.69
C TRP A 56 7.98 -21.10 1.50
N LEU A 57 8.27 -19.88 1.03
CA LEU A 57 7.85 -18.64 1.72
C LEU A 57 6.33 -18.41 1.68
N ILE A 58 5.64 -18.98 0.68
CA ILE A 58 4.18 -18.90 0.58
C ILE A 58 3.51 -19.90 1.54
N ARG A 59 4.19 -21.00 1.88
CA ARG A 59 3.64 -22.07 2.73
C ARG A 59 3.85 -21.84 4.23
N GLU A 60 5.04 -21.42 4.66
CA GLU A 60 5.37 -21.32 6.10
C GLU A 60 5.14 -19.92 6.71
N PHE A 61 5.23 -18.85 5.90
CA PHE A 61 5.15 -17.48 6.42
C PHE A 61 3.72 -16.90 6.49
N LEU A 62 2.76 -17.48 5.75
CA LEU A 62 1.38 -16.97 5.69
C LEU A 62 0.45 -17.56 6.74
N ASP A 63 0.76 -18.71 7.33
CA ASP A 63 -0.09 -19.34 8.35
C ASP A 63 -0.14 -18.58 9.69
N PRO A 64 0.97 -18.07 10.28
CA PRO A 64 0.89 -17.27 11.50
C PRO A 64 0.57 -15.78 11.23
N MET A 65 0.78 -15.28 10.00
CA MET A 65 0.59 -13.85 9.67
C MET A 65 -0.86 -13.50 9.27
N CYS A 66 -1.73 -14.48 9.02
CA CYS A 66 -3.13 -14.26 8.64
C CYS A 66 -3.96 -13.44 9.66
N LEU A 67 -3.48 -13.30 10.90
CA LEU A 67 -4.16 -12.53 11.95
C LEU A 67 -3.78 -11.02 11.96
N CYS A 68 -2.57 -10.65 11.50
CA CYS A 68 -2.11 -9.25 11.51
C CYS A 68 -2.54 -8.43 10.28
N PHE A 69 -2.93 -9.08 9.18
CA PHE A 69 -3.24 -8.39 7.92
C PHE A 69 -4.64 -7.79 7.81
N SER A 70 -5.43 -7.79 8.90
CA SER A 70 -6.78 -7.21 8.89
C SER A 70 -6.80 -5.67 8.73
N THR A 71 -5.66 -5.00 8.90
CA THR A 71 -5.53 -3.52 8.88
C THR A 71 -4.72 -2.97 7.70
N LEU A 72 -4.06 -3.81 6.90
CA LEU A 72 -3.28 -3.36 5.74
C LEU A 72 -4.16 -3.34 4.47
N GLN A 73 -4.68 -2.16 4.14
CA GLN A 73 -5.61 -1.97 3.02
C GLN A 73 -4.97 -2.10 1.62
N SER A 74 -3.64 -2.02 1.48
CA SER A 74 -2.93 -2.45 0.25
C SER A 74 -1.41 -2.46 0.47
N LEU A 75 -0.76 -3.61 0.31
CA LEU A 75 0.71 -3.72 0.24
C LEU A 75 1.13 -3.83 -1.23
N VAL A 76 1.87 -2.84 -1.73
CA VAL A 76 2.49 -2.89 -3.06
C VAL A 76 3.94 -3.31 -2.93
N ILE A 77 4.23 -4.57 -3.22
CA ILE A 77 5.60 -5.09 -3.21
C ILE A 77 6.22 -4.80 -4.58
N ARG A 78 7.28 -3.97 -4.59
CA ARG A 78 8.17 -3.78 -5.74
C ARG A 78 9.42 -4.65 -5.53
N GLY A 79 9.68 -5.59 -6.43
CA GLY A 79 10.86 -6.45 -6.38
C GLY A 79 11.73 -6.29 -7.63
N ARG A 80 13.06 -6.25 -7.45
CA ARG A 80 14.08 -6.26 -8.52
C ARG A 80 14.83 -7.58 -8.46
N THR A 81 14.69 -8.44 -9.48
CA THR A 81 15.48 -9.68 -9.54
C THR A 81 16.82 -9.40 -10.21
N GLY A 82 17.91 -9.48 -9.43
CA GLY A 82 19.29 -9.35 -9.92
C GLY A 82 20.12 -10.61 -9.68
N ARG A 83 20.43 -11.30 -10.78
CA ARG A 83 21.51 -12.29 -11.05
C ARG A 83 21.39 -13.71 -10.45
N LEU A 84 21.05 -14.67 -11.31
CA LEU A 84 21.74 -15.96 -11.37
C LEU A 84 22.55 -16.02 -12.67
N ARG A 85 23.65 -16.76 -12.61
CA ARG A 85 24.80 -16.68 -13.52
C ARG A 85 24.45 -16.99 -14.99
N SER A 86 25.19 -16.32 -15.87
CA SER A 86 25.20 -16.41 -17.34
C SER A 86 24.08 -15.66 -18.09
N ALA A 87 24.53 -14.82 -19.03
CA ALA A 87 23.82 -14.15 -20.13
C ALA A 87 22.44 -13.49 -19.85
N SER A 88 22.43 -12.15 -19.84
CA SER A 88 21.28 -11.32 -20.26
C SER A 88 19.88 -11.71 -19.75
N ALA A 89 19.72 -11.93 -18.44
CA ALA A 89 18.39 -12.05 -17.85
C ALA A 89 17.75 -10.65 -17.73
N PRO A 90 16.55 -10.40 -18.31
CA PRO A 90 15.90 -9.10 -18.23
C PRO A 90 15.54 -8.77 -16.78
N LEU A 91 15.67 -7.50 -16.41
CA LEU A 91 15.29 -6.95 -15.10
C LEU A 91 13.78 -7.13 -14.90
N ILE A 92 13.33 -8.14 -14.15
CA ILE A 92 11.90 -8.41 -14.00
C ILE A 92 11.30 -7.51 -12.91
N TRP A 93 10.41 -6.61 -13.33
CA TRP A 93 9.58 -5.80 -12.43
C TRP A 93 8.26 -6.51 -12.14
N PHE A 94 7.85 -6.52 -10.87
CA PHE A 94 6.55 -7.03 -10.44
C PHE A 94 5.85 -5.99 -9.56
N ALA A 95 4.55 -5.81 -9.78
CA ALA A 95 3.67 -5.06 -8.90
C ALA A 95 2.62 -6.04 -8.35
N ALA A 96 2.49 -6.13 -7.03
CA ALA A 96 1.48 -6.96 -6.38
C ALA A 96 0.56 -6.11 -5.49
N GLY A 97 -0.67 -6.56 -5.28
CA GLY A 97 -1.62 -5.97 -4.35
C GLY A 97 -2.49 -7.04 -3.72
N PHE A 98 -2.81 -6.89 -2.44
CA PHE A 98 -3.68 -7.80 -1.69
C PHE A 98 -5.06 -7.19 -1.50
N PHE A 99 -6.13 -8.00 -1.61
CA PHE A 99 -7.48 -7.57 -1.28
C PHE A 99 -8.37 -8.71 -0.79
N ARG A 100 -9.51 -8.34 -0.21
CA ARG A 100 -10.56 -9.27 0.18
C ARG A 100 -11.80 -9.03 -0.69
N ASP A 101 -12.25 -10.04 -1.44
CA ASP A 101 -13.45 -9.94 -2.27
C ASP A 101 -14.71 -9.73 -1.39
N ILE A 102 -15.82 -9.31 -1.99
CA ILE A 102 -17.13 -9.06 -1.36
C ILE A 102 -17.66 -10.29 -0.60
N LEU A 103 -17.15 -11.48 -0.94
CA LEU A 103 -17.44 -12.76 -0.27
C LEU A 103 -16.47 -13.07 0.89
N GLY A 104 -15.65 -12.12 1.33
CA GLY A 104 -14.65 -12.33 2.38
C GLY A 104 -13.43 -13.17 1.95
N ARG A 105 -13.24 -13.40 0.65
CA ARG A 105 -12.16 -14.25 0.12
C ARG A 105 -10.88 -13.45 -0.10
N ASN A 106 -9.76 -13.90 0.45
CA ASN A 106 -8.47 -13.26 0.23
C ASN A 106 -7.97 -13.53 -1.20
N ARG A 107 -7.61 -12.47 -1.90
CA ARG A 107 -7.15 -12.47 -3.29
C ARG A 107 -5.89 -11.62 -3.39
N ILE A 108 -5.00 -12.02 -4.30
CA ILE A 108 -3.80 -11.24 -4.64
C ILE A 108 -3.89 -10.92 -6.12
N VAL A 109 -3.60 -9.68 -6.49
CA VAL A 109 -3.38 -9.29 -7.89
C VAL A 109 -1.90 -9.06 -8.08
N SER A 110 -1.31 -9.63 -9.13
CA SER A 110 0.06 -9.32 -9.53
C SER A 110 0.12 -8.99 -11.01
N ALA A 111 0.81 -7.92 -11.39
CA ALA A 111 1.25 -7.73 -12.76
C ALA A 111 2.72 -8.11 -12.88
N SER A 112 3.05 -8.71 -14.02
CA SER A 112 4.40 -9.08 -14.40
C SER A 112 4.76 -8.52 -15.77
N GLN A 113 6.06 -8.40 -16.00
CA GLN A 113 6.66 -8.01 -17.28
C GLN A 113 6.31 -8.95 -18.45
N ASP A 114 5.73 -10.12 -18.17
CA ASP A 114 5.15 -10.99 -19.20
C ASP A 114 3.88 -10.40 -19.87
N GLY A 115 3.47 -9.19 -19.46
CA GLY A 115 2.27 -8.52 -19.95
C GLY A 115 0.99 -9.20 -19.48
N ARG A 116 1.05 -9.87 -18.33
CA ARG A 116 -0.12 -10.48 -17.71
C ARG A 116 -0.32 -9.95 -16.32
N LEU A 117 -1.59 -9.75 -16.01
CA LEU A 117 -2.07 -9.53 -14.67
C LEU A 117 -2.76 -10.80 -14.20
N ILE A 118 -2.26 -11.36 -13.11
CA ILE A 118 -2.72 -12.62 -12.55
C ILE A 118 -3.43 -12.34 -11.24
N VAL A 119 -4.63 -12.89 -11.11
CA VAL A 119 -5.39 -12.88 -9.86
C VAL A 119 -5.25 -14.25 -9.20
N TRP A 120 -4.78 -14.25 -7.97
CA TRP A 120 -4.53 -15.45 -7.18
C TRP A 120 -5.53 -15.55 -6.05
N ASN A 121 -5.85 -16.78 -5.66
CA ASN A 121 -6.43 -17.04 -4.35
C ASN A 121 -5.32 -17.00 -3.31
N ALA A 122 -5.41 -16.10 -2.32
CA ALA A 122 -4.34 -15.94 -1.35
C ALA A 122 -4.19 -17.15 -0.42
N LEU A 123 -5.28 -17.90 -0.17
CA LEU A 123 -5.26 -19.06 0.73
C LEU A 123 -4.75 -20.31 0.02
N THR A 124 -5.16 -20.52 -1.24
CA THR A 124 -4.79 -21.74 -1.98
C THR A 124 -3.61 -21.55 -2.92
N SER A 125 -3.13 -20.31 -3.08
CA SER A 125 -2.09 -19.91 -4.04
C SER A 125 -2.40 -20.30 -5.50
N GLN A 126 -3.66 -20.60 -5.81
CA GLN A 126 -4.08 -20.97 -7.14
C GLN A 126 -4.31 -19.73 -8.01
N LYS A 127 -3.84 -19.81 -9.26
CA LYS A 127 -4.17 -18.83 -10.30
C LYS A 127 -5.65 -18.96 -10.63
N THR A 128 -6.39 -17.89 -10.43
CA THR A 128 -7.82 -17.85 -10.74
C THR A 128 -8.06 -17.28 -12.14
N HIS A 129 -7.40 -16.16 -12.45
CA HIS A 129 -7.59 -15.44 -13.70
C HIS A 129 -6.25 -14.92 -14.19
N ALA A 130 -6.07 -14.89 -15.52
CA ALA A 130 -4.95 -14.23 -16.17
C ALA A 130 -5.52 -13.25 -17.21
N ILE A 131 -5.24 -11.97 -17.02
CA ILE A 131 -5.72 -10.87 -17.83
C ILE A 131 -4.52 -10.39 -18.67
N LYS A 132 -4.66 -10.39 -19.99
CA LYS A 132 -3.60 -9.87 -20.87
C LYS A 132 -3.60 -8.34 -20.81
N LEU A 133 -2.46 -7.77 -20.46
CA LEU A 133 -2.25 -6.33 -20.41
C LEU A 133 -1.88 -5.81 -21.80
N PRO A 134 -2.34 -4.60 -22.19
CA PRO A 134 -1.95 -3.98 -23.46
C PRO A 134 -0.48 -3.60 -23.49
N CYS A 135 0.10 -3.26 -22.34
CA CYS A 135 1.52 -2.98 -22.17
C CYS A 135 2.14 -3.98 -21.18
N ALA A 136 3.35 -4.45 -21.51
CA ALA A 136 4.09 -5.42 -20.72
C ALA A 136 4.62 -4.83 -19.40
N TRP A 137 4.85 -3.51 -19.34
CA TRP A 137 5.44 -2.86 -18.18
C TRP A 137 4.38 -2.12 -17.37
N VAL A 138 3.86 -2.83 -16.37
CA VAL A 138 3.02 -2.26 -15.31
C VAL A 138 3.87 -2.05 -14.07
N MET A 139 3.99 -0.80 -13.64
CA MET A 139 4.87 -0.40 -12.55
C MET A 139 4.20 -0.50 -11.18
N THR A 140 2.87 -0.47 -11.16
CA THR A 140 2.10 -0.36 -9.92
C THR A 140 0.66 -0.80 -10.11
N ILE A 141 0.07 -1.30 -9.02
CA ILE A 141 -1.34 -1.65 -8.93
C ILE A 141 -1.89 -1.10 -7.63
N SER A 142 -3.10 -0.56 -7.67
CA SER A 142 -3.88 -0.22 -6.49
C SER A 142 -5.24 -0.88 -6.59
N ILE A 143 -5.78 -1.34 -5.46
CA ILE A 143 -7.08 -2.01 -5.40
C ILE A 143 -8.04 -1.12 -4.62
N ASN A 144 -9.28 -1.05 -5.07
CA ASN A 144 -10.29 -0.22 -4.45
C ASN A 144 -10.76 -0.87 -3.14
N SER A 145 -10.61 -0.16 -2.03
CA SER A 145 -11.03 -0.64 -0.71
C SER A 145 -12.56 -0.74 -0.57
N SER A 146 -13.32 0.12 -1.26
CA SER A 146 -14.79 0.14 -1.21
C SER A 146 -15.44 -0.89 -2.14
N ASN A 147 -14.82 -1.15 -3.30
CA ASN A 147 -15.29 -2.11 -4.28
C ASN A 147 -14.11 -2.96 -4.77
N THR A 148 -13.89 -4.06 -4.08
CA THR A 148 -12.71 -4.91 -4.26
C THR A 148 -12.68 -5.68 -5.58
N LYS A 149 -13.72 -5.55 -6.41
CA LYS A 149 -13.74 -6.04 -7.79
C LYS A 149 -12.98 -5.11 -8.75
N MET A 150 -12.78 -3.85 -8.36
CA MET A 150 -12.14 -2.85 -9.19
C MET A 150 -10.69 -2.61 -8.73
N PHE A 151 -9.77 -2.55 -9.69
CA PHE A 151 -8.39 -2.18 -9.43
C PHE A 151 -7.83 -1.33 -10.58
N VAL A 152 -6.82 -0.52 -10.29
CA VAL A 152 -6.16 0.34 -11.28
C VAL A 152 -4.70 -0.04 -11.39
N SER A 153 -4.16 -0.02 -12.60
CA SER A 153 -2.75 -0.22 -12.90
C SER A 153 -2.14 1.04 -13.52
N GLY A 154 -0.90 1.38 -13.16
CA GLY A 154 -0.08 2.37 -13.85
C GLY A 154 0.98 1.69 -14.71
N SER A 155 1.20 2.19 -15.93
CA SER A 155 2.08 1.58 -16.93
C SER A 155 3.08 2.57 -17.51
N CYS A 156 4.16 2.04 -18.09
CA CYS A 156 5.16 2.79 -18.86
C CYS A 156 4.65 3.31 -20.21
N ASP A 157 3.41 3.00 -20.61
CA ASP A 157 2.80 3.61 -21.80
C ASP A 157 2.15 4.97 -21.51
N SER A 158 2.52 5.60 -20.39
CA SER A 158 1.96 6.86 -19.88
C SER A 158 0.46 6.81 -19.60
N THR A 159 -0.14 5.62 -19.49
CA THR A 159 -1.56 5.45 -19.15
C THR A 159 -1.78 4.79 -17.81
N ALA A 160 -2.89 5.17 -17.18
CA ALA A 160 -3.49 4.39 -16.10
C ALA A 160 -4.71 3.63 -16.64
N ARG A 161 -4.92 2.40 -16.19
CA ARG A 161 -6.03 1.55 -16.65
C ARG A 161 -6.83 1.02 -15.49
N LEU A 162 -8.15 1.13 -15.61
CA LEU A 162 -9.11 0.56 -14.68
C LEU A 162 -9.57 -0.81 -15.16
N TRP A 163 -9.63 -1.75 -14.22
CA TRP A 163 -9.97 -3.13 -14.45
C TRP A 163 -11.09 -3.57 -13.51
N ASP A 164 -11.91 -4.50 -13.99
CA ASP A 164 -12.90 -5.23 -13.19
C ASP A 164 -12.49 -6.70 -13.20
N THR A 165 -12.31 -7.30 -12.02
CA THR A 165 -11.92 -8.72 -11.89
C THR A 165 -12.96 -9.67 -12.48
N ARG A 166 -14.21 -9.23 -12.67
CA ARG A 166 -15.27 -9.99 -13.34
C ARG A 166 -15.12 -10.00 -14.86
N ILE A 167 -14.44 -9.01 -15.43
CA ILE A 167 -14.27 -8.83 -16.87
C ILE A 167 -12.79 -9.07 -17.19
N ALA A 168 -12.41 -10.34 -17.36
CA ALA A 168 -11.02 -10.74 -17.48
C ALA A 168 -10.38 -10.49 -18.87
N SER A 169 -11.14 -9.97 -19.84
CA SER A 169 -10.67 -9.85 -21.24
C SER A 169 -10.13 -8.47 -21.62
N ARG A 170 -10.51 -7.39 -20.92
CA ARG A 170 -10.14 -6.03 -21.29
C ARG A 170 -10.17 -5.05 -20.12
N ALA A 171 -9.45 -3.94 -20.27
CA ALA A 171 -9.61 -2.80 -19.38
C ALA A 171 -11.02 -2.21 -19.52
N VAL A 172 -11.61 -1.80 -18.40
CA VAL A 172 -12.91 -1.12 -18.37
C VAL A 172 -12.77 0.29 -18.94
N ARG A 173 -11.67 0.96 -18.60
CA ARG A 173 -11.36 2.31 -19.06
C ARG A 173 -9.85 2.57 -19.01
N THR A 174 -9.38 3.40 -19.94
CA THR A 174 -7.99 3.89 -19.98
C THR A 174 -8.01 5.40 -19.74
N TYR A 175 -7.07 5.87 -18.92
CA TYR A 175 -6.92 7.27 -18.54
C TYR A 175 -5.63 7.79 -19.14
N HIS A 176 -5.78 8.81 -19.98
CA HIS A 176 -4.70 9.51 -20.65
C HIS A 176 -4.45 10.85 -19.95
N GLY A 177 -3.28 11.42 -20.21
CA GLY A 177 -2.93 12.77 -19.79
C GLY A 177 -1.45 12.90 -19.48
N HIS A 178 -0.85 11.90 -18.84
CA HIS A 178 0.57 11.91 -18.52
C HIS A 178 1.43 11.88 -19.79
N GLU A 179 2.58 12.55 -19.72
CA GLU A 179 3.57 12.61 -20.80
C GLU A 179 4.76 11.68 -20.57
N GLY A 180 4.78 10.98 -19.42
CA GLY A 180 5.77 9.98 -19.08
C GLY A 180 5.19 8.82 -18.26
N ASP A 181 6.05 7.87 -17.93
CA ASP A 181 5.69 6.62 -17.25
C ASP A 181 4.88 6.84 -15.98
N VAL A 182 3.78 6.09 -15.82
CA VAL A 182 2.96 6.14 -14.60
C VAL A 182 3.58 5.21 -13.55
N ASN A 183 4.49 5.76 -12.75
CA ASN A 183 5.22 5.01 -11.73
C ASN A 183 4.35 4.53 -10.57
N THR A 184 3.39 5.35 -10.14
CA THR A 184 2.59 5.09 -8.94
C THR A 184 1.12 5.40 -9.18
N VAL A 185 0.25 4.57 -8.61
CA VAL A 185 -1.20 4.75 -8.61
C VAL A 185 -1.70 4.40 -7.22
N LYS A 186 -2.64 5.21 -6.69
CA LYS A 186 -3.32 4.94 -5.43
C LYS A 186 -4.78 5.34 -5.52
N PHE A 187 -5.67 4.47 -5.03
CA PHE A 187 -7.05 4.86 -4.81
C PHE A 187 -7.15 5.98 -3.79
N PHE A 188 -8.06 6.91 -4.05
CA PHE A 188 -8.50 7.89 -3.07
C PHE A 188 -9.37 7.19 -2.02
N PRO A 189 -9.40 7.66 -0.76
CA PRO A 189 -10.15 6.99 0.32
C PRO A 189 -11.65 6.80 0.06
N ASP A 190 -12.25 7.62 -0.81
CA ASP A 190 -13.67 7.50 -1.20
C ASP A 190 -13.97 6.34 -2.16
N GLY A 191 -12.93 5.72 -2.74
CA GLY A 191 -13.06 4.64 -3.72
C GLY A 191 -13.66 5.04 -5.07
N GLN A 192 -13.96 6.32 -5.30
CA GLN A 192 -14.51 6.84 -6.56
C GLN A 192 -13.45 7.62 -7.36
N ARG A 193 -12.34 7.99 -6.73
CA ARG A 193 -11.21 8.67 -7.38
C ARG A 193 -9.92 7.89 -7.19
N PHE A 194 -8.92 8.20 -7.99
CA PHE A 194 -7.56 7.70 -7.80
C PHE A 194 -6.55 8.75 -8.23
N GLY A 195 -5.39 8.71 -7.57
CA GLY A 195 -4.23 9.50 -7.89
C GLY A 195 -3.22 8.69 -8.70
N THR A 196 -2.54 9.37 -9.60
CA THR A 196 -1.43 8.84 -10.38
C THR A 196 -0.22 9.77 -10.23
N GLY A 197 0.99 9.21 -10.30
CA GLY A 197 2.24 9.96 -10.26
C GLY A 197 3.17 9.43 -11.32
N SER A 198 3.81 10.35 -12.04
CA SER A 198 4.53 10.04 -13.28
C SER A 198 5.96 10.60 -13.31
N ASP A 199 6.73 10.09 -14.27
CA ASP A 199 8.01 10.67 -14.70
C ASP A 199 7.87 12.06 -15.33
N ASP A 200 6.67 12.50 -15.72
CA ASP A 200 6.41 13.89 -16.13
C ASP A 200 6.49 14.90 -14.95
N GLY A 201 6.80 14.43 -13.74
CA GLY A 201 6.93 15.24 -12.54
C GLY A 201 5.60 15.68 -11.93
N THR A 202 4.48 15.28 -12.54
CA THR A 202 3.14 15.63 -12.08
C THR A 202 2.49 14.47 -11.32
N CYS A 203 1.71 14.81 -10.30
CA CYS A 203 0.67 13.94 -9.80
C CYS A 203 -0.67 14.38 -10.41
N ARG A 204 -1.56 13.45 -10.72
CA ARG A 204 -2.89 13.77 -11.25
C ARG A 204 -3.96 13.03 -10.48
N LEU A 205 -5.13 13.66 -10.33
CA LEU A 205 -6.31 13.04 -9.71
C LEU A 205 -7.36 12.81 -10.78
N PHE A 206 -7.90 11.60 -10.85
CA PHE A 206 -8.90 11.19 -11.82
C PHE A 206 -10.20 10.75 -11.13
N ASP A 207 -11.33 11.03 -11.78
CA ASP A 207 -12.64 10.49 -11.43
C ASP A 207 -12.87 9.17 -12.19
N MET A 208 -13.14 8.11 -11.45
CA MET A 208 -13.34 6.77 -11.99
C MET A 208 -14.61 6.62 -12.82
N ARG A 209 -15.67 7.34 -12.42
CA ARG A 209 -17.00 7.22 -13.01
C ARG A 209 -17.06 7.98 -14.32
N THR A 210 -16.55 9.21 -14.32
CA THR A 210 -16.61 10.07 -15.50
C THR A 210 -15.45 9.83 -16.46
N GLY A 211 -14.29 9.40 -15.94
CA GLY A 211 -13.07 9.26 -16.73
C GLY A 211 -12.25 10.54 -16.86
N HIS A 212 -12.70 11.64 -16.24
CA HIS A 212 -12.05 12.93 -16.38
C HIS A 212 -10.92 13.12 -15.37
N GLN A 213 -9.91 13.88 -15.81
CA GLN A 213 -8.90 14.45 -14.93
C GLN A 213 -9.53 15.58 -14.11
N LEU A 214 -9.45 15.48 -12.79
CA LEU A 214 -9.99 16.46 -11.87
C LEU A 214 -8.97 17.53 -11.48
N GLN A 215 -7.73 17.11 -11.22
CA GLN A 215 -6.66 18.00 -10.73
C GLN A 215 -5.30 17.54 -11.22
N VAL A 216 -4.37 18.51 -11.33
CA VAL A 216 -2.94 18.30 -11.58
C VAL A 216 -2.17 18.97 -10.46
N TYR A 217 -1.23 18.23 -9.86
CA TYR A 217 -0.30 18.72 -8.85
C TYR A 217 1.10 18.72 -9.46
N SER A 218 1.59 19.90 -9.76
CA SER A 218 2.91 20.11 -10.34
C SER A 218 3.55 21.34 -9.71
N GLN A 219 4.87 21.32 -9.60
CA GLN A 219 5.62 22.52 -9.25
C GLN A 219 5.95 23.26 -10.53
N GLN A 220 5.93 24.59 -10.49
CA GLN A 220 6.50 25.36 -11.58
C GLN A 220 8.01 25.07 -11.62
N PRO A 221 8.58 24.72 -12.78
CA PRO A 221 10.02 24.64 -12.91
C PRO A 221 10.60 26.00 -12.51
N GLY A 222 11.55 26.02 -11.59
CA GLY A 222 12.39 27.21 -11.43
C GLY A 222 13.08 27.47 -12.77
N GLU A 223 13.27 28.74 -13.13
CA GLU A 223 13.68 29.21 -14.46
C GLU A 223 14.97 28.57 -15.04
N ASN A 224 15.69 27.75 -14.26
CA ASN A 224 16.98 27.15 -14.61
C ASN A 224 17.10 25.63 -14.39
N CYS A 225 16.00 24.87 -14.23
CA CYS A 225 16.07 23.41 -14.07
C CYS A 225 15.51 22.69 -15.31
N SER A 226 16.39 22.11 -16.13
CA SER A 226 16.00 21.31 -17.30
C SER A 226 15.36 19.97 -16.92
N ASP A 227 15.66 19.47 -15.72
CA ASP A 227 15.20 18.16 -15.26
C ASP A 227 14.11 18.35 -14.20
N VAL A 228 12.88 17.99 -14.54
CA VAL A 228 11.77 17.94 -13.60
C VAL A 228 11.91 16.67 -12.75
N PRO A 229 11.91 16.75 -11.41
CA PRO A 229 12.04 15.57 -10.57
C PRO A 229 10.83 14.65 -10.76
N THR A 230 11.10 13.36 -10.97
CA THR A 230 10.05 12.37 -11.23
C THR A 230 9.32 11.95 -9.96
N VAL A 231 8.02 11.68 -10.07
CA VAL A 231 7.21 11.18 -8.96
C VAL A 231 7.39 9.67 -8.87
N THR A 232 7.90 9.19 -7.74
CA THR A 232 8.25 7.77 -7.56
C THR A 232 7.20 7.01 -6.75
N SER A 233 6.53 7.71 -5.84
CA SER A 233 5.62 7.14 -4.84
C SER A 233 4.63 8.18 -4.35
N MET A 234 3.42 7.73 -4.01
CA MET A 234 2.34 8.59 -3.52
C MET A 234 1.52 7.87 -2.45
N ALA A 235 0.92 8.66 -1.55
CA ALA A 235 -0.07 8.21 -0.57
C ALA A 235 -1.09 9.32 -0.28
N PHE A 236 -2.34 8.95 -0.08
CA PHE A 236 -3.38 9.88 0.39
C PHE A 236 -3.52 9.79 1.91
N SER A 237 -3.86 10.90 2.56
CA SER A 237 -4.33 10.88 3.95
C SER A 237 -5.64 10.10 4.05
N ILE A 238 -5.95 9.57 5.24
CA ILE A 238 -7.22 8.85 5.47
C ILE A 238 -8.46 9.74 5.20
N SER A 239 -8.33 11.04 5.46
CA SER A 239 -9.36 12.05 5.13
C SER A 239 -9.43 12.39 3.64
N GLY A 240 -8.42 12.01 2.86
CA GLY A 240 -8.26 12.40 1.46
C GLY A 240 -7.88 13.87 1.27
N ARG A 241 -7.73 14.66 2.33
CA ARG A 241 -7.40 16.10 2.24
C ARG A 241 -5.96 16.34 1.78
N LEU A 242 -5.04 15.44 2.14
CA LEU A 242 -3.63 15.57 1.83
C LEU A 242 -3.18 14.47 0.87
N LEU A 243 -2.33 14.86 -0.07
CA LEU A 243 -1.58 13.97 -0.93
C LEU A 243 -0.09 14.11 -0.59
N PHE A 244 0.53 13.02 -0.19
CA PHE A 244 1.97 12.90 -0.01
C PHE A 244 2.58 12.37 -1.30
N ALA A 245 3.51 13.11 -1.89
CA ALA A 245 4.22 12.72 -3.11
C ALA A 245 5.73 12.71 -2.85
N GLY A 246 6.36 11.58 -3.14
CA GLY A 246 7.80 11.37 -3.02
C GLY A 246 8.47 11.42 -4.39
N TYR A 247 9.63 12.06 -4.45
CA TYR A 247 10.30 12.40 -5.70
C TYR A 247 11.69 11.76 -5.81
N SER A 248 12.22 11.72 -7.03
CA SER A 248 13.54 11.16 -7.34
C SER A 248 14.71 11.95 -6.76
N ASN A 249 14.51 13.24 -6.48
CA ASN A 249 15.51 14.12 -5.86
C ASN A 249 15.53 14.07 -4.33
N GLY A 250 14.76 13.17 -3.70
CA GLY A 250 14.63 13.09 -2.24
C GLY A 250 13.59 14.05 -1.65
N GLY A 251 13.03 14.94 -2.46
CA GLY A 251 11.91 15.79 -2.06
C GLY A 251 10.66 14.97 -1.74
N CYS A 252 9.95 15.40 -0.71
CA CYS A 252 8.60 14.91 -0.41
C CYS A 252 7.68 16.11 -0.18
N TYR A 253 6.69 16.25 -1.04
CA TYR A 253 5.75 17.36 -1.00
C TYR A 253 4.38 16.89 -0.54
N VAL A 254 3.76 17.69 0.33
CA VAL A 254 2.41 17.49 0.83
C VAL A 254 1.51 18.50 0.14
N TRP A 255 0.53 18.00 -0.60
CA TRP A 255 -0.41 18.79 -1.37
C TRP A 255 -1.79 18.78 -0.72
N ASP A 256 -2.48 19.91 -0.76
CA ASP A 256 -3.92 19.97 -0.51
C ASP A 256 -4.65 19.46 -1.76
N THR A 257 -5.44 18.41 -1.62
CA THR A 257 -6.11 17.77 -2.76
C THR A 257 -7.27 18.58 -3.34
N LEU A 258 -7.84 19.51 -2.58
CA LEU A 258 -8.94 20.34 -3.05
C LEU A 258 -8.43 21.61 -3.73
N VAL A 259 -7.36 22.19 -3.17
CA VAL A 259 -6.81 23.48 -3.63
C VAL A 259 -5.67 23.30 -4.64
N ALA A 260 -5.10 22.09 -4.73
CA ALA A 260 -3.93 21.79 -5.55
C ALA A 260 -2.71 22.68 -5.24
N LYS A 261 -2.53 23.04 -3.96
CA LYS A 261 -1.39 23.82 -3.48
C LYS A 261 -0.52 23.00 -2.53
N VAL A 262 0.78 23.27 -2.57
CA VAL A 262 1.73 22.69 -1.62
C VAL A 262 1.43 23.27 -0.23
N VAL A 263 1.15 22.39 0.72
CA VAL A 263 0.94 22.72 2.14
C VAL A 263 2.26 22.66 2.89
N LEU A 264 3.07 21.64 2.59
CA LEU A 264 4.33 21.40 3.29
C LEU A 264 5.35 20.78 2.34
N ASN A 265 6.61 21.19 2.48
CA ASN A 265 7.76 20.54 1.85
C ASN A 265 8.58 19.83 2.93
N LEU A 266 8.48 18.50 3.00
CA LEU A 266 9.26 17.69 3.94
C LEU A 266 10.73 17.59 3.52
N GLY A 267 11.05 17.85 2.25
CA GLY A 267 12.43 17.92 1.75
C GLY A 267 13.23 19.10 2.30
N ALA A 268 12.55 20.19 2.68
CA ALA A 268 13.19 21.37 3.28
C ALA A 268 13.36 21.27 4.81
N VAL A 269 12.78 20.25 5.45
CA VAL A 269 12.91 20.04 6.89
C VAL A 269 14.30 19.48 7.19
N GLN A 270 14.86 19.86 8.34
CA GLN A 270 16.13 19.32 8.81
C GLN A 270 16.03 17.79 8.96
N ASN A 271 17.07 17.06 8.52
CA ASN A 271 17.08 15.60 8.40
C ASN A 271 16.12 15.04 7.33
N SER A 272 15.91 15.73 6.21
CA SER A 272 15.24 15.17 5.03
C SER A 272 16.09 14.09 4.33
N HIS A 273 15.54 13.49 3.27
CA HIS A 273 16.23 12.49 2.47
C HIS A 273 17.13 13.17 1.44
N GLU A 274 18.36 12.68 1.29
CA GLU A 274 19.35 13.20 0.33
C GLU A 274 19.28 12.47 -1.03
N GLY A 275 18.59 11.34 -1.07
CA GLY A 275 18.46 10.50 -2.26
C GLY A 275 17.01 10.20 -2.62
N ARG A 276 16.83 9.54 -3.76
CA ARG A 276 15.52 9.12 -4.29
C ARG A 276 14.67 8.42 -3.24
N ILE A 277 13.48 8.98 -2.99
CA ILE A 277 12.44 8.28 -2.23
C ILE A 277 11.92 7.13 -3.09
N SER A 278 11.94 5.91 -2.56
CA SER A 278 11.53 4.70 -3.26
C SER A 278 10.10 4.28 -2.91
N CYS A 279 9.68 4.53 -1.68
CA CYS A 279 8.36 4.17 -1.16
C CYS A 279 7.86 5.15 -0.10
N LEU A 280 6.54 5.24 -0.02
CA LEU A 280 5.79 5.95 1.01
C LEU A 280 4.74 5.00 1.59
N GLY A 281 4.55 5.05 2.90
CA GLY A 281 3.49 4.33 3.60
C GLY A 281 2.87 5.19 4.69
N LEU A 282 1.55 5.30 4.70
CA LEU A 282 0.84 5.99 5.78
C LEU A 282 0.41 4.95 6.84
N SER A 283 0.48 5.33 8.12
CA SER A 283 -0.08 4.54 9.20
C SER A 283 -1.60 4.40 9.05
N ALA A 284 -2.15 3.27 9.51
CA ALA A 284 -3.58 2.99 9.36
C ALA A 284 -4.48 4.02 10.08
N ASP A 285 -3.99 4.65 11.14
CA ASP A 285 -4.66 5.71 11.88
C ASP A 285 -4.38 7.13 11.33
N GLY A 286 -3.56 7.24 10.29
CA GLY A 286 -3.14 8.48 9.65
C GLY A 286 -2.22 9.38 10.48
N SER A 287 -1.72 8.91 11.63
CA SER A 287 -0.88 9.71 12.53
C SER A 287 0.56 9.88 12.05
N ALA A 288 1.06 8.96 11.21
CA ALA A 288 2.43 8.99 10.75
C ALA A 288 2.59 8.57 9.28
N LEU A 289 3.61 9.13 8.63
CA LEU A 289 4.09 8.74 7.30
C LEU A 289 5.47 8.12 7.44
N CYS A 290 5.71 6.98 6.80
CA CYS A 290 7.03 6.39 6.64
C CYS A 290 7.54 6.61 5.21
N THR A 291 8.78 7.07 5.09
CA THR A 291 9.48 7.28 3.82
C THR A 291 10.72 6.40 3.77
N GLY A 292 10.90 5.66 2.68
CA GLY A 292 12.12 4.91 2.39
C GLY A 292 12.88 5.51 1.24
N SER A 293 14.20 5.63 1.38
CA SER A 293 15.07 6.29 0.40
C SER A 293 16.30 5.46 0.04
N TRP A 294 16.91 5.81 -1.09
CA TRP A 294 18.17 5.26 -1.57
C TRP A 294 19.38 5.75 -0.76
N ASP A 295 19.20 6.73 0.13
CA ASP A 295 20.18 7.14 1.14
C ASP A 295 20.41 6.08 2.24
N LYS A 296 19.81 4.89 2.10
CA LYS A 296 19.86 3.74 3.01
C LYS A 296 19.10 3.96 4.32
N ASN A 297 18.34 5.04 4.44
CA ASN A 297 17.56 5.35 5.64
C ASN A 297 16.05 5.19 5.40
N LEU A 298 15.37 4.81 6.48
CA LEU A 298 13.93 4.91 6.64
C LEU A 298 13.65 6.06 7.61
N LYS A 299 12.70 6.93 7.28
CA LYS A 299 12.30 8.04 8.16
C LYS A 299 10.80 7.99 8.44
N ILE A 300 10.43 8.32 9.67
CA ILE A 300 9.04 8.36 10.13
C ILE A 300 8.71 9.82 10.48
N TRP A 301 7.62 10.31 9.92
CA TRP A 301 7.11 11.67 10.07
C TRP A 301 5.78 11.57 10.84
N ALA A 302 5.78 11.95 12.11
CA ALA A 302 4.57 11.98 12.92
C ALA A 302 3.89 13.35 12.81
N PHE A 303 2.59 13.36 12.51
CA PHE A 303 1.78 14.58 12.45
C PHE A 303 1.10 14.77 13.80
N GLY A 304 1.76 15.51 14.69
CA GLY A 304 1.27 15.79 16.04
C GLY A 304 0.08 16.75 16.01
N GLY A 305 -1.12 16.22 16.20
CA GLY A 305 -2.26 16.97 16.73
C GLY A 305 -2.60 16.42 18.11
N TYR A 306 -2.79 17.28 19.11
CA TYR A 306 -3.33 16.88 20.42
C TYR A 306 -4.68 16.14 20.19
N ARG A 307 -4.68 14.81 20.22
CA ARG A 307 -5.92 14.03 20.33
C ARG A 307 -6.38 14.18 21.77
N ARG A 308 -7.28 15.13 22.02
CA ARG A 308 -8.01 15.18 23.28
C ARG A 308 -8.90 13.94 23.31
N VAL A 309 -8.51 12.94 24.08
CA VAL A 309 -9.36 11.79 24.40
C VAL A 309 -10.56 12.37 25.14
N ILE A 310 -11.74 12.30 24.52
CA ILE A 310 -13.03 12.61 25.15
C ILE A 310 -13.51 11.34 25.83
#